data_AF-A0A0B5HHW9-F1
#
_entry.id   AF-A0A0B5HHW9-F1
#
_cell.length_a   1.000
_cell.length_b   1.000
_cell.length_c   1.000
_cell.angle_alpha   90.00
_cell.angle_beta   90.00
_cell.angle_gamma   90.00
#
_symmetry.space_group_name_H-M   'P 1'
#
loop_
_entity.id
_entity.type
_entity.pdbx_description
1 polymer ?
#
loop_
_entity_poly.entity_id
_entity_poly.type
_entity_poly.pdbx_seq_one_letter_code
_entity_poly.pdbx_strand_id
1 'polypeptide(L)'
;MVLSKGSKKTAVLLLILLFVFGALPLTHAAISDGYIYNNQYYAVSFDGEGDAVVRARLTIENTIDQGIERLFLEVPGRIVVYKAVQEHPGFEVIEFEKQLTADSTILILELPHEIRENQTGAIVLLYKISRYAEKDLAGNYNFDFETIVDNEAVLVENVRVAVNVQEGLHLKGGNAEVDYRPDFFSGRALETAASADIIAPEYKQVATGIEYARGHVKTASNLDGFESFHVKGTYGESVIALYLLEIIAGIAAIIVIAALIKSLFYRKSAEETFSSHQTKKREENAGKGFAPDSAARIAGVSFLSAAAVVVYWASSFVFLSVLQNAFYYRFSEMLALLFFVLGVIVSLAALVGPAIYVSSKHGAMEGLLTAIATVVWICNSCNNCAFWACNNFSANNLLLILKKLNCLNQIF
;
A
#
# COMPACT_ATOMS: atom_id res chain seq x y z
N MET A 1 56.69 43.73 9.39
CA MET A 1 56.38 43.77 10.83
C MET A 1 56.88 42.45 11.43
N VAL A 2 58.05 42.46 12.07
CA VAL A 2 58.73 41.24 12.55
C VAL A 2 58.25 40.96 13.97
N LEU A 3 57.32 40.03 14.13
CA LEU A 3 56.87 39.60 15.46
C LEU A 3 58.02 38.92 16.20
N SER A 4 58.38 39.49 17.35
CA SER A 4 59.38 39.00 18.31
C SER A 4 59.17 37.51 18.60
N LYS A 5 60.27 36.75 18.71
CA LYS A 5 60.30 35.30 18.98
C LYS A 5 59.44 34.87 20.19
N GLY A 6 59.15 35.77 21.14
CA GLY A 6 58.26 35.50 22.27
C GLY A 6 56.77 35.51 21.93
N SER A 7 56.34 36.28 20.92
CA SER A 7 54.93 36.45 20.52
C SER A 7 54.35 35.26 19.76
N LYS A 8 55.20 34.42 19.16
CA LYS A 8 54.75 33.22 18.43
C LYS A 8 54.20 32.14 19.37
N LYS A 9 54.74 32.02 20.58
CA LYS A 9 54.28 31.02 21.56
C LYS A 9 52.91 31.39 22.14
N THR A 10 52.68 32.68 22.41
CA THR A 10 51.38 33.17 22.90
C THR A 10 50.31 33.09 21.81
N ALA A 11 50.63 33.40 20.56
CA ALA A 11 49.68 33.26 19.44
C ALA A 11 49.25 31.81 19.21
N VAL A 12 50.18 30.85 19.29
CA VAL A 12 49.87 29.42 19.15
C VAL A 12 49.03 28.91 20.32
N LEU A 13 49.32 29.33 21.56
CA LEU A 13 48.52 28.96 22.72
C LEU A 13 47.08 29.50 22.61
N LEU A 14 46.92 30.74 22.14
CA LEU A 14 45.61 31.38 21.99
C LEU A 14 44.79 30.74 20.85
N LEU A 15 45.46 30.32 19.78
CA LEU A 15 44.82 29.60 18.66
C LEU A 15 44.39 28.19 19.08
N ILE A 16 45.19 27.47 19.87
CA ILE A 16 44.81 26.18 20.45
C ILE A 16 43.65 26.36 21.43
N LEU A 17 43.65 27.41 22.25
CA LEU A 17 42.54 27.69 23.17
C LEU A 17 41.24 28.00 22.41
N LEU A 18 41.31 28.79 21.33
CA LEU A 18 40.17 29.05 20.44
C LEU A 18 39.68 27.78 19.72
N PHE A 19 40.58 26.87 19.37
CA PHE A 19 40.20 25.59 18.76
C PHE A 19 39.56 24.62 19.78
N VAL A 20 40.04 24.64 21.03
CA VAL A 20 39.47 23.84 22.13
C VAL A 20 38.10 24.37 22.57
N PHE A 21 37.90 25.70 22.58
CA PHE A 21 36.59 26.29 22.87
C PHE A 21 35.61 26.22 21.69
N GLY A 22 36.09 26.26 20.44
CA GLY A 22 35.26 26.12 19.24
C GLY A 22 34.80 24.68 18.95
N ALA A 23 35.41 23.69 19.61
CA ALA A 23 35.07 22.27 19.47
C ALA A 23 34.24 21.70 20.63
N LEU A 24 33.81 22.53 21.59
CA LEU A 24 32.80 22.11 22.54
C LEU A 24 31.45 22.18 21.82
N PRO A 25 30.81 21.04 21.48
CA PRO A 25 29.42 21.09 21.06
C PRO A 25 28.63 21.66 22.23
N LEU A 26 28.20 22.92 22.12
CA LEU A 26 27.09 23.44 22.90
C LEU A 26 25.82 22.77 22.37
N THR A 27 25.73 21.44 22.51
CA THR A 27 24.47 20.73 22.50
C THR A 27 23.81 21.04 23.83
N HIS A 28 23.32 22.27 23.97
CA HIS A 28 22.10 22.45 24.72
C HIS A 28 21.06 21.67 23.92
N ALA A 29 20.89 20.39 24.24
CA ALA A 29 19.65 19.74 23.92
C ALA A 29 18.59 20.68 24.48
N ALA A 30 17.74 21.23 23.61
CA ALA A 30 16.55 21.88 24.08
C ALA A 30 15.84 20.82 24.91
N ILE A 31 15.93 20.94 26.23
CA ILE A 31 15.05 20.24 27.13
C ILE A 31 13.72 20.89 26.80
N SER A 32 12.97 20.23 25.93
CA SER A 32 11.61 20.65 25.64
C SER A 32 10.85 20.36 26.92
N ASP A 33 10.51 21.41 27.66
CA ASP A 33 9.71 21.36 28.89
C ASP A 33 8.24 21.08 28.52
N GLY A 34 7.97 20.01 27.78
CA GLY A 34 6.64 19.57 27.37
C GLY A 34 6.30 18.20 27.95
N TYR A 35 5.13 17.69 27.60
CA TYR A 35 4.67 16.34 27.98
C TYR A 35 4.79 15.35 26.83
N ILE A 36 4.58 14.06 27.12
CA ILE A 36 4.71 12.98 26.16
C ILE A 36 3.34 12.33 25.93
N TYR A 37 3.04 11.98 24.69
CA TYR A 37 1.93 11.09 24.37
C TYR A 37 2.43 9.65 24.28
N ASN A 38 2.14 8.84 25.30
CA ASN A 38 2.53 7.42 25.32
C ASN A 38 1.84 6.64 24.21
N ASN A 39 0.53 6.89 24.04
CA ASN A 39 -0.27 6.25 23.00
C ASN A 39 -1.38 7.17 22.51
N GLN A 40 -1.52 7.24 21.18
CA GLN A 40 -2.69 7.81 20.53
C GLN A 40 -3.39 6.74 19.69
N TYR A 41 -4.69 6.58 19.91
CA TYR A 41 -5.53 5.65 19.17
C TYR A 41 -6.61 6.40 18.42
N TYR A 42 -6.72 6.16 17.12
CA TYR A 42 -7.74 6.74 16.27
C TYR A 42 -8.57 5.65 15.61
N ALA A 43 -9.88 5.74 15.77
CA ALA A 43 -10.85 4.95 15.02
C ALA A 43 -11.63 5.90 14.10
N VAL A 44 -11.32 5.83 12.80
CA VAL A 44 -11.87 6.71 11.77
C VAL A 44 -12.88 5.94 10.94
N SER A 45 -14.06 6.51 10.72
CA SER A 45 -15.08 5.94 9.84
C SER A 45 -15.50 6.96 8.79
N PHE A 46 -15.36 6.58 7.52
CA PHE A 46 -15.80 7.41 6.40
C PHE A 46 -17.22 7.05 5.96
N ASP A 47 -18.02 8.06 5.61
CA ASP A 47 -19.38 7.88 5.08
C ASP A 47 -19.45 8.11 3.55
N GLY A 48 -20.65 7.92 2.99
CA GLY A 48 -20.91 8.11 1.56
C GLY A 48 -20.91 9.57 1.08
N GLU A 49 -20.80 10.54 1.99
CA GLU A 49 -20.76 11.97 1.66
C GLU A 49 -19.33 12.52 1.64
N GLY A 50 -18.34 11.72 2.05
CA GLY A 50 -16.94 12.13 2.17
C GLY A 50 -16.58 12.63 3.57
N ASP A 51 -17.47 12.49 4.55
CA ASP A 51 -17.20 12.94 5.90
C ASP A 51 -16.42 11.87 6.69
N ALA A 52 -15.56 12.32 7.61
CA ALA A 52 -14.83 11.45 8.52
C ALA A 52 -15.39 11.59 9.94
N VAL A 53 -15.90 10.51 10.52
CA VAL A 53 -16.23 10.43 11.94
C VAL A 53 -15.05 9.85 12.67
N VAL A 54 -14.49 10.60 13.61
CA VAL A 54 -13.27 10.25 14.32
C VAL A 54 -13.55 10.07 15.80
N ARG A 55 -13.00 8.99 16.34
CA ARG A 55 -12.89 8.75 17.78
C ARG A 55 -11.43 8.62 18.12
N ALA A 56 -10.92 9.56 18.89
CA ALA A 56 -9.54 9.60 19.32
C ALA A 56 -9.46 9.33 20.82
N ARG A 57 -8.49 8.52 21.23
CA ARG A 57 -8.06 8.39 22.63
C ARG A 57 -6.60 8.79 22.71
N LEU A 58 -6.33 9.84 23.47
CA LEU A 58 -5.00 10.41 23.65
C LEU A 58 -4.54 10.12 25.08
N THR A 59 -3.41 9.44 25.26
CA THR A 59 -2.83 9.14 26.56
C THR A 59 -1.62 10.01 26.78
N ILE A 60 -1.70 10.92 27.75
CA ILE A 60 -0.69 11.94 28.06
C ILE A 60 0.01 11.55 29.34
N GLU A 61 1.33 11.52 29.31
CA GLU A 61 2.19 11.47 30.49
C GLU A 61 2.79 12.85 30.73
N ASN A 62 2.45 13.44 31.87
CA ASN A 62 2.97 14.74 32.23
C ASN A 62 4.40 14.61 32.78
N THR A 63 5.37 15.10 32.00
CA THR A 63 6.80 15.15 32.37
C THR A 63 7.26 16.54 32.82
N ILE A 64 6.36 17.51 32.93
CA ILE A 64 6.66 18.88 33.39
C ILE A 64 6.31 19.07 34.87
N ASP A 65 7.08 19.92 35.55
CA ASP A 65 6.92 20.22 36.99
C ASP A 65 5.57 20.89 37.36
N GLN A 66 4.74 21.24 36.37
CA GLN A 66 3.45 21.92 36.55
C GLN A 66 2.31 21.00 36.10
N GLY A 67 1.14 21.12 36.75
CA GLY A 67 -0.06 20.40 36.33
C GLY A 67 -0.54 20.88 34.96
N ILE A 68 -0.91 19.94 34.08
CA ILE A 68 -1.56 20.27 32.81
C ILE A 68 -3.04 20.50 33.07
N GLU A 69 -3.49 21.74 32.95
CA GLU A 69 -4.90 22.13 33.08
C GLU A 69 -5.58 22.37 31.73
N ARG A 70 -4.79 22.65 30.69
CA ARG A 70 -5.28 22.98 29.35
C ARG A 70 -4.45 22.33 28.27
N LEU A 71 -5.10 22.00 27.15
CA LEU A 71 -4.44 21.45 25.96
C LEU A 71 -4.85 22.22 24.71
N PHE A 72 -3.89 22.36 23.80
CA PHE A 72 -4.06 23.04 22.52
C PHE A 72 -3.88 22.04 21.37
N LEU A 73 -4.99 21.51 20.89
CA LEU A 73 -4.98 20.47 19.88
C LEU A 73 -5.31 21.05 18.50
N GLU A 74 -4.41 20.88 17.54
CA GLU A 74 -4.68 21.23 16.15
C GLU A 74 -5.24 20.02 15.41
N VAL A 75 -6.49 20.15 14.96
CA VAL A 75 -7.21 19.10 14.23
C VAL A 75 -7.36 19.50 12.77
N PRO A 76 -6.97 18.64 11.81
CA PRO A 76 -7.04 18.97 10.38
C PRO A 76 -8.49 19.18 9.91
N GLY A 77 -8.68 20.21 9.09
CA GLY A 77 -9.98 20.56 8.52
C GLY A 77 -10.95 21.23 9.50
N ARG A 78 -12.20 21.35 9.05
CA ARG A 78 -13.30 21.95 9.83
C ARG A 78 -14.03 20.86 10.60
N ILE A 79 -14.02 20.96 11.92
CA ILE A 79 -14.57 19.90 12.78
C ILE A 79 -15.84 20.30 13.53
N VAL A 80 -16.69 19.30 13.75
CA VAL A 80 -17.79 19.32 14.72
C VAL A 80 -17.42 18.36 15.85
N VAL A 81 -17.07 18.91 17.01
CA VAL A 81 -16.84 18.12 18.23
C VAL A 81 -18.19 17.75 18.83
N TYR A 82 -18.45 16.46 18.99
CA TYR A 82 -19.65 15.95 19.64
C TYR A 82 -19.44 15.80 21.14
N LYS A 83 -18.26 15.34 21.55
CA LYS A 83 -17.94 15.07 22.95
C LYS A 83 -16.44 15.06 23.18
N ALA A 84 -16.03 15.60 24.31
CA ALA A 84 -14.68 15.51 24.84
C ALA A 84 -14.80 15.10 26.31
N VAL A 85 -14.02 14.11 26.74
CA VAL A 85 -14.00 13.69 28.15
C VAL A 85 -12.59 13.36 28.62
N GLN A 86 -12.36 13.54 29.91
CA GLN A 86 -11.16 13.11 30.61
C GLN A 86 -11.44 11.82 31.39
N GLU A 87 -10.52 10.86 31.35
CA GLU A 87 -10.54 9.66 32.19
C GLU A 87 -9.83 9.94 33.52
N HIS A 88 -10.58 10.06 34.63
CA HIS A 88 -10.02 10.13 35.98
C HIS A 88 -11.07 9.76 37.05
N PRO A 89 -10.78 8.80 37.95
CA PRO A 89 -11.30 7.41 38.00
C PRO A 89 -12.65 7.07 37.34
N GLY A 90 -13.48 8.05 36.95
CA GLY A 90 -14.59 7.93 36.03
C GLY A 90 -14.30 8.67 34.72
N PHE A 91 -15.37 9.11 34.06
CA PHE A 91 -15.29 9.99 32.90
C PHE A 91 -15.90 11.33 33.27
N GLU A 92 -15.28 12.43 32.88
CA GLU A 92 -15.80 13.78 33.12
C GLU A 92 -15.79 14.60 31.83
N VAL A 93 -16.82 15.42 31.60
CA VAL A 93 -16.90 16.29 30.42
C VAL A 93 -15.74 17.27 30.45
N ILE A 94 -15.06 17.43 29.32
CA ILE A 94 -14.12 18.50 29.10
C ILE A 94 -14.86 19.66 28.43
N GLU A 95 -14.78 20.86 29.00
CA GLU A 95 -15.20 22.07 28.33
C GLU A 95 -14.19 22.44 27.24
N PHE A 96 -14.67 22.93 26.09
CA PHE A 96 -13.79 23.20 24.96
C PHE A 96 -14.19 24.44 24.17
N GLU A 97 -13.17 25.14 23.65
CA GLU A 97 -13.32 26.23 22.69
C GLU A 97 -12.75 25.82 21.34
N LYS A 98 -13.37 26.32 20.25
CA LYS A 98 -12.93 26.05 18.88
C LYS A 98 -12.52 27.35 18.19
N GLN A 99 -11.32 27.36 17.62
CA GLN A 99 -10.83 28.44 16.78
C GLN A 99 -10.57 27.88 15.37
N LEU A 100 -11.32 28.36 14.38
CA LEU A 100 -11.14 27.95 12.99
C LEU A 100 -9.97 28.70 12.36
N THR A 101 -9.06 27.96 11.73
CA THR A 101 -8.01 28.52 10.87
C THR A 101 -8.42 28.33 9.40
N ALA A 102 -7.49 28.60 8.46
CA ALA A 102 -7.74 28.37 7.05
C ALA A 102 -7.92 26.87 6.74
N ASP A 103 -7.05 26.03 7.32
CA ASP A 103 -6.90 24.62 6.95
C ASP A 103 -7.14 23.65 8.12
N SER A 104 -7.20 24.15 9.35
CA SER A 104 -7.34 23.36 10.59
C SER A 104 -8.33 24.00 11.58
N THR A 105 -8.64 23.27 12.64
CA THR A 105 -9.38 23.76 13.80
C THR A 105 -8.52 23.57 15.05
N ILE A 106 -8.19 24.67 15.73
CA ILE A 106 -7.55 24.62 17.04
C ILE A 106 -8.62 24.39 18.09
N LEU A 107 -8.46 23.34 18.87
CA LEU A 107 -9.34 22.91 19.94
C LEU A 107 -8.63 23.16 21.28
N ILE A 108 -9.16 24.08 22.08
CA ILE A 108 -8.64 24.39 23.41
C ILE A 108 -9.49 23.62 24.40
N LEU A 109 -8.87 22.66 25.11
CA LEU A 109 -9.54 21.81 26.09
C LEU A 109 -9.23 22.31 27.50
N GLU A 110 -10.25 22.52 28.32
CA GLU A 110 -10.10 22.81 29.76
C GLU A 110 -10.33 21.53 30.56
N LEU A 111 -9.26 20.98 31.12
CA LEU A 111 -9.32 19.70 31.82
C LEU A 111 -9.99 19.87 33.18
N PRO A 112 -11.03 19.06 33.51
CA PRO A 112 -11.69 19.15 34.81
C PRO A 112 -10.76 18.78 35.97
N HIS A 113 -9.77 17.93 35.72
CA HIS A 113 -8.69 17.61 36.66
C HIS A 113 -7.33 17.85 36.01
N GLU A 114 -6.43 18.53 36.72
CA GLU A 114 -5.05 18.68 36.28
C GLU A 114 -4.37 17.30 36.14
N ILE A 115 -3.60 17.11 35.07
CA ILE A 115 -2.65 15.97 34.99
C ILE A 115 -1.39 16.43 35.70
N ARG A 116 -1.16 15.98 36.93
CA ARG A 116 0.01 16.37 37.74
C ARG A 116 1.32 15.80 37.18
N GLU A 117 2.44 16.39 37.59
CA GLU A 117 3.79 15.89 37.27
C GLU A 117 3.90 14.37 37.55
N ASN A 118 4.49 13.64 36.63
CA ASN A 118 4.66 12.18 36.66
C ASN A 118 3.34 11.40 36.78
N GLN A 119 2.22 11.97 36.32
CA GLN A 119 0.94 11.26 36.20
C GLN A 119 0.53 11.10 34.74
N THR A 120 -0.30 10.10 34.49
CA THR A 120 -0.90 9.84 33.18
C THR A 120 -2.37 10.21 33.19
N GLY A 121 -2.81 10.97 32.19
CA GLY A 121 -4.22 11.23 31.90
C GLY A 121 -4.60 10.66 30.54
N ALA A 122 -5.87 10.31 30.35
CA ALA A 122 -6.39 9.94 29.03
C ALA A 122 -7.56 10.83 28.66
N ILE A 123 -7.62 11.21 27.39
CA ILE A 123 -8.65 12.08 26.84
C ILE A 123 -9.29 11.36 25.67
N VAL A 124 -10.62 11.35 25.64
CA VAL A 124 -11.39 10.75 24.56
C VAL A 124 -12.16 11.84 23.83
N LEU A 125 -11.90 11.96 22.53
CA LEU A 125 -12.51 12.96 21.65
C LEU A 125 -13.37 12.26 20.58
N LEU A 126 -14.60 12.73 20.43
CA LEU A 126 -15.54 12.30 19.41
C LEU A 126 -15.85 13.51 18.53
N TYR A 127 -15.44 13.48 17.27
CA TYR A 127 -15.64 14.59 16.35
C TYR A 127 -15.88 14.12 14.91
N LYS A 128 -16.40 15.02 14.08
CA LYS A 128 -16.63 14.81 12.64
C LYS A 128 -15.89 15.88 11.84
N ILE A 129 -15.22 15.46 10.78
CA ILE A 129 -14.61 16.34 9.78
C ILE A 129 -15.46 16.27 8.51
N SER A 130 -16.06 17.39 8.10
CA SER A 130 -16.94 17.42 6.93
C SER A 130 -16.16 17.50 5.62
N ARG A 131 -16.58 16.71 4.63
CA ARG A 131 -16.06 16.63 3.27
C ARG A 131 -14.54 16.45 3.24
N TYR A 132 -14.06 15.57 4.10
CA TYR A 132 -12.65 15.31 4.26
C TYR A 132 -12.09 14.45 3.12
N ALA A 133 -12.88 13.51 2.60
CA ALA A 133 -12.51 12.70 1.46
C ALA A 133 -13.00 13.34 0.15
N GLU A 134 -12.14 13.36 -0.86
CA GLU A 134 -12.40 13.96 -2.17
C GLU A 134 -12.86 12.93 -3.19
N LYS A 135 -13.91 13.25 -3.94
CA LYS A 135 -14.46 12.36 -4.96
C LYS A 135 -13.64 12.39 -6.25
N ASP A 136 -13.20 11.23 -6.73
CA ASP A 136 -12.49 11.07 -7.99
C ASP A 136 -13.44 10.99 -9.20
N LEU A 137 -12.86 10.92 -10.40
CA LEU A 137 -13.60 10.84 -11.67
C LEU A 137 -14.42 9.54 -11.82
N ALA A 138 -14.06 8.48 -11.10
CA ALA A 138 -14.79 7.21 -11.10
C ALA A 138 -15.88 7.16 -10.01
N GLY A 139 -16.01 8.22 -9.21
CA GLY A 139 -16.97 8.33 -8.12
C GLY A 139 -16.52 7.68 -6.81
N ASN A 140 -15.25 7.27 -6.70
CA ASN A 140 -14.66 6.83 -5.43
C ASN A 140 -14.21 8.05 -4.62
N TYR A 141 -13.98 7.87 -3.33
CA TYR A 141 -13.49 8.89 -2.41
C TYR A 141 -12.05 8.59 -2.01
N ASN A 142 -11.15 9.54 -2.23
CA ASN A 142 -9.77 9.50 -1.76
C ASN A 142 -9.65 10.29 -0.46
N PHE A 143 -8.95 9.74 0.53
CA PHE A 143 -8.68 10.43 1.79
C PHE A 143 -7.20 10.35 2.14
N ASP A 144 -6.75 11.34 2.89
CA ASP A 144 -5.43 11.41 3.54
C ASP A 144 -5.67 11.82 4.99
N PHE A 145 -5.94 10.85 5.87
CA PHE A 145 -6.27 11.13 7.26
C PHE A 145 -5.02 11.52 8.05
N GLU A 146 -5.07 12.71 8.62
CA GLU A 146 -4.05 13.29 9.47
C GLU A 146 -4.46 13.20 10.95
N THR A 147 -3.53 12.78 11.81
CA THR A 147 -3.75 12.77 13.26
C THR A 147 -3.70 14.17 13.85
N ILE A 148 -4.21 14.29 15.08
CA ILE A 148 -4.18 15.55 15.84
C ILE A 148 -2.72 15.91 16.13
N VAL A 149 -2.39 17.20 15.97
CA VAL A 149 -1.08 17.77 16.31
C VAL A 149 -1.20 18.50 17.64
N ASP A 150 -0.18 18.38 18.47
CA ASP A 150 -0.09 19.08 19.76
C ASP A 150 1.29 19.72 19.87
N ASN A 151 1.32 21.03 19.66
CA ASN A 151 2.58 21.79 19.60
C ASN A 151 3.30 21.88 20.94
N GLU A 152 2.65 21.54 22.06
CA GLU A 152 3.27 21.52 23.39
C GLU A 152 3.82 20.13 23.76
N ALA A 153 3.48 19.09 23.01
CA ALA A 153 4.05 17.78 23.23
C ALA A 153 5.50 17.71 22.73
N VAL A 154 6.33 16.99 23.47
CA VAL A 154 7.72 16.71 23.06
C VAL A 154 7.76 15.57 22.06
N LEU A 155 6.98 14.53 22.33
CA LEU A 155 7.06 13.25 21.64
C LEU A 155 5.70 12.56 21.66
N VAL A 156 5.37 11.90 20.55
CA VAL A 156 4.31 10.90 20.47
C VAL A 156 4.96 9.54 20.24
N GLU A 157 4.99 8.72 21.28
CA GLU A 157 5.71 7.44 21.26
C GLU A 157 5.07 6.46 20.29
N ASN A 158 3.73 6.33 20.33
CA ASN A 158 2.98 5.39 19.51
C ASN A 158 1.67 6.00 19.01
N VAL A 159 1.44 5.88 17.71
CA VAL A 159 0.19 6.26 17.07
C VAL A 159 -0.37 5.05 16.34
N ARG A 160 -1.66 4.79 16.55
CA ARG A 160 -2.41 3.74 15.84
C ARG A 160 -3.68 4.33 15.24
N VAL A 161 -3.80 4.25 13.92
CA VAL A 161 -4.99 4.70 13.18
C VAL A 161 -5.65 3.49 12.54
N ALA A 162 -6.92 3.26 12.87
CA ALA A 162 -7.76 2.24 12.28
C ALA A 162 -8.86 2.91 11.44
N VAL A 163 -8.78 2.71 10.12
CA VAL A 163 -9.74 3.29 9.17
C VAL A 163 -10.79 2.26 8.75
N ASN A 164 -12.05 2.66 8.83
CA ASN A 164 -13.23 1.92 8.38
C ASN A 164 -14.10 2.80 7.47
N VAL A 165 -15.08 2.17 6.85
CA VAL A 165 -16.08 2.82 5.98
C VAL A 165 -17.47 2.36 6.39
N GLN A 166 -18.48 3.18 6.12
CA GLN A 166 -19.89 2.86 6.37
C GLN A 166 -20.32 1.59 5.60
N GLU A 167 -21.36 0.92 6.10
CA GLU A 167 -22.00 -0.20 5.41
C GLU A 167 -22.42 0.15 3.96
N GLY A 168 -22.13 -0.76 3.04
CA GLY A 168 -22.34 -0.56 1.60
C GLY A 168 -21.15 0.07 0.87
N LEU A 169 -20.11 0.52 1.59
CA LEU A 169 -18.87 1.01 1.01
C LEU A 169 -17.74 -0.01 1.16
N HIS A 170 -16.75 0.09 0.28
CA HIS A 170 -15.58 -0.76 0.24
C HIS A 170 -14.31 0.07 0.31
N LEU A 171 -13.33 -0.38 1.10
CA LEU A 171 -12.02 0.28 1.24
C LEU A 171 -10.96 -0.46 0.42
N LYS A 172 -10.22 0.25 -0.43
CA LYS A 172 -9.15 -0.30 -1.27
C LYS A 172 -7.94 -0.73 -0.44
N GLY A 173 -7.42 -1.94 -0.69
CA GLY A 173 -6.19 -2.45 -0.06
C GLY A 173 -6.28 -2.74 1.45
N GLY A 174 -7.45 -2.57 2.08
CA GLY A 174 -7.71 -3.06 3.43
C GLY A 174 -8.21 -4.50 3.40
N ASN A 175 -7.76 -5.34 4.34
CA ASN A 175 -8.49 -6.54 4.75
C ASN A 175 -9.77 -6.07 5.46
N ALA A 176 -10.68 -5.46 4.71
CA ALA A 176 -11.97 -5.01 5.20
C ALA A 176 -12.85 -6.25 5.32
N GLU A 177 -12.51 -7.16 6.24
CA GLU A 177 -13.53 -7.89 6.96
C GLU A 177 -14.20 -6.85 7.85
N VAL A 178 -15.09 -6.06 7.23
CA VAL A 178 -16.09 -5.30 7.94
C VAL A 178 -16.96 -6.36 8.57
N ASP A 179 -16.54 -6.84 9.75
CA ASP A 179 -17.42 -7.60 10.63
C ASP A 179 -18.50 -6.60 11.02
N TYR A 180 -19.59 -6.59 10.24
CA TYR A 180 -20.80 -5.77 10.38
C TYR A 180 -21.54 -6.13 11.67
N ARG A 181 -20.81 -6.25 12.79
CA ARG A 181 -21.43 -6.22 14.11
C ARG A 181 -22.15 -4.86 14.19
N PRO A 182 -23.49 -4.86 14.30
CA PRO A 182 -24.33 -3.69 14.05
C PRO A 182 -24.04 -2.42 14.88
N ASP A 183 -23.20 -2.49 15.92
CA ASP A 183 -23.30 -1.51 17.01
C ASP A 183 -22.10 -0.59 17.24
N PHE A 184 -20.95 -0.78 16.58
CA PHE A 184 -19.76 -0.01 16.99
C PHE A 184 -19.37 1.19 16.11
N PHE A 185 -19.79 1.28 14.85
CA PHE A 185 -19.37 2.35 13.93
C PHE A 185 -20.54 3.10 13.27
N SER A 186 -21.78 2.79 13.63
CA SER A 186 -22.94 3.50 13.08
C SER A 186 -23.05 4.90 13.69
N GLY A 187 -23.49 5.89 12.90
CA GLY A 187 -23.77 7.24 13.40
C GLY A 187 -24.74 7.24 14.61
N ARG A 188 -25.58 6.21 14.73
CA ARG A 188 -26.44 5.98 15.92
C ARG A 188 -25.66 5.66 17.19
N ALA A 189 -24.57 4.89 17.10
CA ALA A 189 -23.71 4.61 18.26
C ALA A 189 -23.01 5.89 18.72
N LEU A 190 -22.61 6.75 17.77
CA LEU A 190 -22.05 8.06 18.06
C LEU A 190 -23.09 9.00 18.69
N GLU A 191 -24.30 9.04 18.16
CA GLU A 191 -25.42 9.82 18.71
C GLU A 191 -25.78 9.33 20.12
N THR A 192 -25.82 8.02 20.33
CA THR A 192 -26.05 7.41 21.64
C THR A 192 -24.92 7.74 22.61
N ALA A 193 -23.66 7.64 22.19
CA ALA A 193 -22.51 8.01 23.02
C ALA A 193 -22.45 9.52 23.33
N ALA A 194 -22.88 10.35 22.39
CA ALA A 194 -23.02 11.78 22.58
C ALA A 194 -24.11 12.09 23.62
N SER A 195 -25.28 11.43 23.52
CA SER A 195 -26.42 11.64 24.41
C SER A 195 -26.34 10.92 25.76
N ALA A 196 -25.51 9.89 25.90
CA ALA A 196 -25.43 9.08 27.11
C ALA A 196 -24.77 9.86 28.27
N ASP A 197 -25.33 9.69 29.47
CA ASP A 197 -24.71 10.14 30.71
C ASP A 197 -23.33 9.49 30.87
N ILE A 198 -22.34 10.31 31.20
CA ILE A 198 -20.91 9.98 31.12
C ILE A 198 -20.48 8.94 32.17
N ILE A 199 -21.30 8.75 33.20
CA ILE A 199 -21.09 7.82 34.31
C ILE A 199 -21.34 6.35 33.88
N ALA A 200 -21.90 6.13 32.69
CA ALA A 200 -22.43 4.83 32.30
C ALA A 200 -21.32 3.86 31.78
N PRO A 201 -21.33 2.56 32.15
CA PRO A 201 -20.37 1.53 31.69
C PRO A 201 -20.14 1.46 30.17
N GLU A 202 -21.11 1.93 29.41
CA GLU A 202 -21.14 2.03 27.95
C GLU A 202 -19.99 2.91 27.43
N TYR A 203 -19.64 4.00 28.14
CA TYR A 203 -18.57 4.88 27.69
C TYR A 203 -17.20 4.21 27.77
N LYS A 204 -16.96 3.39 28.81
CA LYS A 204 -15.73 2.61 28.93
C LYS A 204 -15.57 1.62 27.78
N GLN A 205 -16.67 1.05 27.30
CA GLN A 205 -16.66 0.19 26.12
C GLN A 205 -16.27 0.99 24.87
N VAL A 206 -16.82 2.20 24.70
CA VAL A 206 -16.45 3.09 23.59
C VAL A 206 -14.95 3.40 23.62
N ALA A 207 -14.42 3.85 24.76
CA ALA A 207 -13.00 4.20 24.92
C ALA A 207 -12.07 3.01 24.60
N THR A 208 -12.35 1.84 25.17
CA THR A 208 -11.58 0.62 24.89
C THR A 208 -11.74 0.14 23.44
N GLY A 209 -12.92 0.32 22.84
CA GLY A 209 -13.18 -0.02 21.45
C GLY A 209 -12.37 0.81 20.44
N ILE A 210 -11.88 2.00 20.82
CA ILE A 210 -10.98 2.81 19.99
C ILE A 210 -9.61 2.12 19.86
N GLU A 211 -9.06 1.60 20.96
CA GLU A 211 -7.74 0.95 20.97
C GLU A 211 -7.70 -0.31 20.09
N TYR A 212 -8.77 -1.11 20.19
CA TYR A 212 -8.92 -2.38 19.47
C TYR A 212 -9.72 -2.23 18.16
N ALA A 213 -9.92 -1.00 17.69
CA ALA A 213 -10.63 -0.74 16.45
C ALA A 213 -10.01 -1.55 15.30
N ARG A 214 -10.86 -2.28 14.58
CA ARG A 214 -10.47 -3.08 13.40
C ARG A 214 -10.49 -2.19 12.14
N GLY A 215 -10.14 -2.77 10.99
CA GLY A 215 -10.15 -2.08 9.69
C GLY A 215 -8.77 -2.03 9.04
N HIS A 216 -8.54 -1.00 8.25
CA HIS A 216 -7.21 -0.71 7.71
C HIS A 216 -6.38 -0.02 8.79
N VAL A 217 -5.58 -0.82 9.50
CA VAL A 217 -4.78 -0.37 10.63
C VAL A 217 -3.38 0.01 10.16
N LYS A 218 -2.95 1.21 10.53
CA LYS A 218 -1.60 1.72 10.36
C LYS A 218 -1.07 2.26 11.68
N THR A 219 0.23 2.18 11.85
CA THR A 219 0.92 2.56 13.07
C THR A 219 2.20 3.32 12.75
N ALA A 220 2.52 4.30 13.59
CA ALA A 220 3.78 5.02 13.59
C ALA A 220 4.27 5.17 15.03
N SER A 221 5.56 5.49 15.20
CA SER A 221 6.19 5.63 16.51
C SER A 221 7.24 6.73 16.48
N ASN A 222 7.46 7.38 17.62
CA ASN A 222 8.43 8.46 17.81
C ASN A 222 8.20 9.64 16.87
N LEU A 223 6.97 10.16 16.81
CA LEU A 223 6.68 11.39 16.09
C LEU A 223 7.03 12.58 16.98
N ASP A 224 7.65 13.61 16.42
CA ASP A 224 7.85 14.87 17.14
C ASP A 224 6.50 15.57 17.35
N GLY A 225 6.37 16.45 18.35
CA GLY A 225 5.08 17.08 18.69
C GLY A 225 4.42 17.90 17.57
N PHE A 226 5.21 18.38 16.60
CA PHE A 226 4.75 19.14 15.43
C PHE A 226 4.49 18.26 14.19
N GLU A 227 4.68 16.94 14.29
CA GLU A 227 4.44 16.01 13.19
C GLU A 227 3.06 15.34 13.31
N SER A 228 2.41 15.16 12.17
CA SER A 228 1.17 14.38 12.06
C SER A 228 1.43 13.05 11.36
N PHE A 229 0.67 12.02 11.72
CA PHE A 229 0.69 10.75 11.02
C PHE A 229 -0.40 10.72 9.94
N HIS A 230 0.02 10.42 8.71
CA HIS A 230 -0.86 10.37 7.55
C HIS A 230 -1.26 8.94 7.18
N VAL A 231 -2.55 8.70 7.01
CA VAL A 231 -3.11 7.44 6.51
C VAL A 231 -3.94 7.69 5.26
N LYS A 232 -3.36 7.30 4.12
CA LYS A 232 -3.97 7.44 2.79
C LYS A 232 -4.79 6.21 2.41
N GLY A 233 -5.90 6.44 1.72
CA GLY A 233 -6.68 5.37 1.12
C GLY A 233 -7.75 5.87 0.15
N THR A 234 -8.41 4.91 -0.48
CA THR A 234 -9.52 5.14 -1.41
C THR A 234 -10.67 4.22 -1.05
N TYR A 235 -11.91 4.72 -1.01
CA TYR A 235 -13.11 3.91 -0.78
C TYR A 235 -14.25 4.28 -1.71
N GLY A 236 -15.24 3.41 -1.87
CA GLY A 236 -16.36 3.64 -2.78
C GLY A 236 -17.44 2.57 -2.69
N GLU A 237 -18.58 2.83 -3.32
CA GLU A 237 -19.74 1.91 -3.31
C GLU A 237 -19.50 0.61 -4.09
N SER A 238 -18.59 0.62 -5.07
CA SER A 238 -18.34 -0.53 -5.94
C SER A 238 -16.87 -0.91 -5.94
N VAL A 239 -16.59 -2.18 -5.62
CA VAL A 239 -15.26 -2.78 -5.76
C VAL A 239 -14.73 -2.64 -7.19
N ILE A 240 -15.60 -2.78 -8.19
CA ILE A 240 -15.19 -2.64 -9.59
C ILE A 240 -14.78 -1.20 -9.90
N ALA A 241 -15.50 -0.20 -9.36
CA ALA A 241 -15.15 1.21 -9.53
C ALA A 241 -13.81 1.56 -8.87
N LEU A 242 -13.51 0.95 -7.71
CA LEU A 242 -12.25 1.15 -6.98
C LEU A 242 -11.00 0.65 -7.73
N TYR A 243 -11.18 -0.37 -8.57
CA TYR A 243 -10.11 -0.98 -9.36
C TYR A 243 -10.31 -0.74 -10.87
N LEU A 244 -11.17 0.21 -11.27
CA LEU A 244 -11.57 0.39 -12.67
C LEU A 244 -10.36 0.72 -13.56
N LEU A 245 -9.48 1.62 -13.09
CA LEU A 245 -8.28 2.00 -13.82
C LEU A 245 -7.31 0.83 -13.96
N GLU A 246 -7.13 0.02 -12.91
CA GLU A 246 -6.30 -1.19 -12.95
C GLU A 246 -6.88 -2.25 -13.89
N ILE A 247 -8.19 -2.42 -13.91
CA ILE A 247 -8.88 -3.35 -14.82
C ILE A 247 -8.72 -2.87 -16.27
N ILE A 248 -8.94 -1.59 -16.55
CA ILE A 248 -8.77 -1.01 -17.89
C ILE A 248 -7.32 -1.16 -18.35
N ALA A 249 -6.34 -0.87 -17.48
CA ALA A 249 -4.93 -1.06 -17.78
C ALA A 249 -4.61 -2.53 -18.10
N GLY A 250 -5.18 -3.47 -17.33
CA GLY A 250 -5.06 -4.90 -17.58
C GLY A 250 -5.63 -5.33 -18.94
N ILE A 251 -6.83 -4.87 -19.29
CA ILE A 251 -7.47 -5.17 -20.58
C ILE A 251 -6.69 -4.54 -21.74
N ALA A 252 -6.26 -3.28 -21.59
CA ALA A 252 -5.47 -2.58 -22.61
C ALA A 252 -4.15 -3.32 -22.88
N ALA A 253 -3.47 -3.81 -21.83
CA ALA A 253 -2.28 -4.63 -21.99
C ALA A 253 -2.55 -5.90 -22.81
N ILE A 254 -3.65 -6.62 -22.54
CA ILE A 254 -4.05 -7.82 -23.30
C ILE A 254 -4.32 -7.48 -24.78
N ILE A 255 -5.00 -6.36 -25.07
CA ILE A 255 -5.28 -5.92 -26.45
C ILE A 255 -3.98 -5.60 -27.19
N VAL A 256 -3.05 -4.89 -26.56
CA VAL A 256 -1.73 -4.58 -27.15
C VAL A 256 -0.97 -5.86 -27.48
N ILE A 257 -0.97 -6.85 -26.58
CA ILE A 257 -0.35 -8.15 -26.81
C ILE A 257 -1.00 -8.87 -28.00
N ALA A 258 -2.33 -8.92 -28.05
CA ALA A 258 -3.07 -9.54 -29.15
C ALA A 258 -2.81 -8.84 -30.50
N ALA A 259 -2.73 -7.51 -30.51
CA ALA A 259 -2.42 -6.72 -31.71
C ALA A 259 -0.98 -6.95 -32.19
N LEU A 260 -0.02 -7.06 -31.27
CA LEU A 260 1.36 -7.43 -31.59
C LEU A 260 1.45 -8.82 -32.21
N ILE A 261 0.77 -9.81 -31.62
CA ILE A 261 0.69 -11.17 -32.19
C ILE A 261 0.09 -11.10 -33.61
N LYS A 262 -1.06 -10.44 -33.78
CA LYS A 262 -1.70 -10.28 -35.09
C LYS A 262 -0.75 -9.62 -36.11
N SER A 263 -0.14 -8.50 -35.76
CA SER A 263 0.79 -7.77 -36.65
C SER A 263 1.94 -8.65 -37.15
N LEU A 264 2.50 -9.48 -36.27
CA LEU A 264 3.57 -10.42 -36.60
C LEU A 264 3.10 -11.51 -37.58
N PHE A 265 1.87 -12.01 -37.46
CA PHE A 265 1.31 -12.99 -38.39
C PHE A 265 0.93 -12.40 -39.75
N TYR A 266 0.38 -11.16 -39.79
CA TYR A 266 -0.06 -10.54 -41.05
C TYR A 266 1.09 -10.05 -41.93
N ARG A 267 2.20 -9.55 -41.34
CA ARG A 267 3.36 -9.10 -42.13
C ARG A 267 3.96 -10.20 -43.00
N LYS A 268 3.96 -11.44 -42.51
CA LYS A 268 4.59 -12.58 -43.19
C LYS A 268 3.77 -13.11 -44.36
N SER A 269 2.44 -12.95 -44.34
CA SER A 269 1.56 -13.40 -45.43
C SER A 269 1.58 -12.46 -46.65
N ALA A 270 1.96 -11.20 -46.46
CA ALA A 270 2.04 -10.22 -47.56
C ALA A 270 3.28 -10.42 -48.46
N GLU A 271 4.40 -10.86 -47.89
CA GLU A 271 5.63 -11.13 -48.67
C GLU A 271 5.51 -12.36 -49.58
N GLU A 272 4.75 -13.39 -49.18
CA GLU A 272 4.56 -14.60 -50.00
C GLU A 272 3.73 -14.35 -51.27
N THR A 273 2.97 -13.25 -51.33
CA THR A 273 2.19 -12.92 -52.53
C THR A 273 3.02 -12.19 -53.58
N PHE A 274 4.09 -11.49 -53.20
CA PHE A 274 4.93 -10.72 -54.14
C PHE A 274 6.15 -11.49 -54.68
N SER A 275 6.64 -12.53 -54.00
CA SER A 275 7.80 -13.31 -54.47
C SER A 275 7.46 -14.46 -55.42
N SER A 276 6.17 -14.80 -55.58
CA SER A 276 5.71 -15.94 -56.40
C SER A 276 5.88 -15.78 -57.92
N HIS A 277 6.41 -14.66 -58.41
CA HIS A 277 6.60 -14.41 -59.85
C HIS A 277 8.04 -14.46 -60.37
N GLN A 278 9.06 -14.74 -59.55
CA GLN A 278 10.46 -14.80 -60.04
C GLN A 278 11.17 -16.16 -59.97
N THR A 279 10.59 -17.21 -59.38
CA THR A 279 11.32 -18.49 -59.14
C THR A 279 10.84 -19.69 -59.93
N LYS A 280 10.13 -19.51 -61.05
CA LYS A 280 9.65 -20.62 -61.89
C LYS A 280 10.69 -21.22 -62.87
N LYS A 281 12.00 -21.00 -62.67
CA LYS A 281 13.04 -21.48 -63.60
C LYS A 281 14.32 -22.07 -62.99
N ARG A 282 14.31 -22.52 -61.73
CA ARG A 282 15.52 -23.12 -61.12
C ARG A 282 15.20 -24.34 -60.24
N GLU A 283 14.56 -25.34 -60.81
CA GLU A 283 14.50 -26.69 -60.25
C GLU A 283 14.99 -27.69 -61.30
N GLU A 284 16.29 -27.94 -61.30
CA GLU A 284 16.81 -29.29 -61.51
C GLU A 284 18.23 -29.31 -60.94
N ASN A 285 18.44 -30.08 -59.88
CA ASN A 285 19.73 -30.39 -59.25
C ASN A 285 20.31 -29.35 -58.27
N ALA A 286 19.73 -29.26 -57.07
CA ALA A 286 20.50 -28.92 -55.88
C ALA A 286 19.97 -29.72 -54.68
N GLY A 287 20.87 -30.49 -54.05
CA GLY A 287 20.56 -31.37 -52.94
C GLY A 287 19.89 -30.64 -51.77
N LYS A 288 19.07 -31.40 -51.03
CA LYS A 288 18.29 -31.03 -49.84
C LYS A 288 19.19 -30.60 -48.66
N GLY A 289 20.00 -29.56 -48.84
CA GLY A 289 20.71 -28.89 -47.77
C GLY A 289 19.77 -27.95 -47.03
N PHE A 290 19.86 -27.95 -45.70
CA PHE A 290 19.12 -27.04 -44.83
C PHE A 290 19.46 -25.59 -45.22
N ALA A 291 18.54 -24.88 -45.86
CA ALA A 291 18.79 -23.52 -46.30
C ALA A 291 18.84 -22.58 -45.07
N PRO A 292 19.77 -21.60 -45.02
CA PRO A 292 19.91 -20.71 -43.86
C PRO A 292 18.66 -19.87 -43.56
N ASP A 293 17.73 -19.73 -44.51
CA ASP A 293 16.45 -19.06 -44.32
C ASP A 293 15.47 -19.86 -43.43
N SER A 294 15.55 -21.20 -43.44
CA SER A 294 14.70 -22.06 -42.61
C SER A 294 15.08 -21.96 -41.14
N ALA A 295 16.38 -21.85 -40.83
CA ALA A 295 16.86 -21.69 -39.46
C ALA A 295 16.35 -20.38 -38.83
N ALA A 296 16.44 -19.25 -39.55
CA ALA A 296 15.93 -17.97 -39.07
C ALA A 296 14.40 -17.97 -38.87
N ARG A 297 13.68 -18.66 -39.77
CA ARG A 297 12.22 -18.84 -39.69
C ARG A 297 11.81 -19.64 -38.47
N ILE A 298 12.46 -20.79 -38.24
CA ILE A 298 12.24 -21.67 -37.09
C ILE A 298 12.53 -20.90 -35.79
N ALA A 299 13.68 -20.23 -35.71
CA ALA A 299 14.06 -19.45 -34.54
C ALA A 299 13.05 -18.32 -34.25
N GLY A 300 12.63 -17.57 -35.27
CA GLY A 300 11.67 -16.48 -35.11
C GLY A 300 10.29 -16.95 -34.67
N VAL A 301 9.75 -18.00 -35.31
CA VAL A 301 8.41 -18.52 -34.98
C VAL A 301 8.39 -19.15 -33.58
N SER A 302 9.43 -19.92 -33.23
CA SER A 302 9.54 -20.55 -31.91
C SER A 302 9.75 -19.53 -30.79
N PHE A 303 10.56 -18.49 -31.01
CA PHE A 303 10.74 -17.41 -30.06
C PHE A 303 9.44 -16.64 -29.80
N LEU A 304 8.70 -16.28 -30.86
CA LEU A 304 7.44 -15.56 -30.71
C LEU A 304 6.38 -16.40 -29.99
N SER A 305 6.33 -17.69 -30.25
CA SER A 305 5.45 -18.60 -29.53
C SER A 305 5.80 -18.67 -28.04
N ALA A 306 7.08 -18.87 -27.72
CA ALA A 306 7.56 -18.89 -26.35
C ALA A 306 7.26 -17.56 -25.62
N ALA A 307 7.49 -16.43 -26.29
CA ALA A 307 7.19 -15.10 -25.76
C ALA A 307 5.68 -14.94 -25.46
N ALA A 308 4.80 -15.42 -26.34
CA ALA A 308 3.36 -15.37 -26.10
C ALA A 308 2.94 -16.18 -24.86
N VAL A 309 3.54 -17.35 -24.64
CA VAL A 309 3.31 -18.15 -23.42
C VAL A 309 3.78 -17.41 -22.17
N VAL A 310 5.01 -16.88 -22.19
CA VAL A 310 5.57 -16.12 -21.05
C VAL A 310 4.70 -14.91 -20.71
N VAL A 311 4.28 -14.16 -21.73
CA VAL A 311 3.43 -12.98 -21.56
C VAL A 311 2.05 -13.35 -21.02
N TYR A 312 1.45 -14.46 -21.47
CA TYR A 312 0.18 -14.95 -20.93
C TYR A 312 0.28 -15.28 -19.45
N TRP A 313 1.33 -16.01 -19.04
CA TRP A 313 1.50 -16.38 -17.62
C TRP A 313 1.82 -15.16 -16.76
N ALA A 314 2.67 -14.24 -17.25
CA ALA A 314 2.97 -13.00 -16.56
C ALA A 314 1.72 -12.12 -16.38
N SER A 315 0.90 -11.97 -17.42
CA SER A 315 -0.34 -11.18 -17.34
C SER A 315 -1.38 -11.86 -16.45
N SER A 316 -1.52 -13.18 -16.53
CA SER A 316 -2.41 -13.96 -15.65
C SER A 316 -1.97 -13.85 -14.20
N PHE A 317 -0.67 -13.86 -13.90
CA PHE A 317 -0.15 -13.68 -12.56
C PHE A 317 -0.45 -12.28 -12.00
N VAL A 318 -0.21 -11.23 -12.79
CA VAL A 318 -0.56 -9.84 -12.40
C VAL A 318 -2.06 -9.71 -12.18
N PHE A 319 -2.87 -10.24 -13.10
CA PHE A 319 -4.33 -10.21 -13.01
C PHE A 319 -4.86 -10.96 -11.78
N LEU A 320 -4.35 -12.16 -11.51
CA LEU A 320 -4.70 -12.92 -10.31
C LEU A 320 -4.25 -12.21 -9.03
N SER A 321 -3.10 -11.51 -9.03
CA SER A 321 -2.66 -10.72 -7.88
C SER A 321 -3.61 -9.55 -7.61
N VAL A 322 -4.05 -8.86 -8.67
CA VAL A 322 -5.06 -7.80 -8.56
C VAL A 322 -6.39 -8.37 -8.07
N LEU A 323 -6.83 -9.50 -8.64
CA LEU A 323 -8.06 -10.16 -8.21
C LEU A 323 -8.00 -10.67 -6.78
N GLN A 324 -6.87 -11.22 -6.32
CA GLN A 324 -6.68 -11.66 -4.93
C GLN A 324 -6.81 -10.49 -3.95
N ASN A 325 -6.29 -9.32 -4.32
CA ASN A 325 -6.39 -8.12 -3.52
C ASN A 325 -7.79 -7.49 -3.59
N ALA A 326 -8.49 -7.61 -4.72
CA ALA A 326 -9.81 -7.00 -4.93
C ALA A 326 -10.97 -7.88 -4.43
N PHE A 327 -10.91 -9.18 -4.72
CA PHE A 327 -11.90 -10.18 -4.36
C PHE A 327 -11.24 -11.14 -3.38
N TYR A 328 -11.62 -11.02 -2.11
CA TYR A 328 -11.15 -11.83 -0.98
C TYR A 328 -10.91 -13.30 -1.34
N TYR A 329 -10.00 -13.96 -0.60
CA TYR A 329 -9.48 -15.31 -0.83
C TYR A 329 -10.50 -16.37 -1.31
N ARG A 330 -11.78 -16.24 -0.92
CA ARG A 330 -12.86 -17.18 -1.23
C ARG A 330 -13.01 -17.54 -2.70
N PHE A 331 -12.86 -16.60 -3.63
CA PHE A 331 -12.92 -16.90 -5.08
C PHE A 331 -11.56 -17.02 -5.73
N SER A 332 -10.50 -16.57 -5.04
CA SER A 332 -9.16 -16.52 -5.61
C SER A 332 -8.64 -17.90 -6.03
N GLU A 333 -8.95 -18.95 -5.27
CA GLU A 333 -8.50 -20.31 -5.59
C GLU A 333 -9.21 -20.86 -6.83
N MET A 334 -10.53 -20.64 -6.94
CA MET A 334 -11.32 -21.11 -8.08
C MET A 334 -10.95 -20.36 -9.36
N LEU A 335 -10.72 -19.05 -9.27
CA LEU A 335 -10.23 -18.23 -10.38
C LEU A 335 -8.79 -18.59 -10.75
N ALA A 336 -7.90 -18.80 -9.78
CA ALA A 336 -6.54 -19.26 -10.04
C ALA A 336 -6.54 -20.61 -10.77
N LEU A 337 -7.40 -21.55 -10.36
CA LEU A 337 -7.58 -22.83 -11.06
C LEU A 337 -8.06 -22.61 -12.50
N LEU A 338 -9.04 -21.72 -12.71
CA LEU A 338 -9.55 -21.41 -14.06
C LEU A 338 -8.46 -20.83 -14.96
N PHE A 339 -7.71 -19.83 -14.50
CA PHE A 339 -6.60 -19.22 -15.24
C PHE A 339 -5.46 -20.21 -15.46
N PHE A 340 -5.21 -21.12 -14.51
CA PHE A 340 -4.26 -22.19 -14.68
C PHE A 340 -4.67 -23.16 -15.80
N VAL A 341 -5.94 -23.61 -15.81
CA VAL A 341 -6.47 -24.49 -16.88
C VAL A 341 -6.40 -23.79 -18.25
N LEU A 342 -6.84 -22.54 -18.32
CA LEU A 342 -6.72 -21.74 -19.54
C LEU A 342 -5.26 -21.56 -19.97
N GLY A 343 -4.35 -21.36 -19.03
CA GLY A 343 -2.91 -21.26 -19.29
C GLY A 343 -2.31 -22.53 -19.85
N VAL A 344 -2.73 -23.70 -19.37
CA VAL A 344 -2.32 -24.98 -19.96
C VAL A 344 -2.82 -25.10 -21.39
N ILE A 345 -4.08 -24.74 -21.67
CA ILE A 345 -4.65 -24.77 -23.03
C ILE A 345 -3.91 -23.82 -23.97
N VAL A 346 -3.69 -22.57 -23.55
CA VAL A 346 -2.95 -21.56 -24.33
C VAL A 346 -1.50 -22.01 -24.58
N SER A 347 -0.85 -22.58 -23.57
CA SER A 347 0.52 -23.09 -23.68
C SER A 347 0.60 -24.26 -24.67
N LEU A 348 -0.34 -25.20 -24.63
CA LEU A 348 -0.43 -26.30 -25.58
C LEU A 348 -0.70 -25.79 -27.01
N ALA A 349 -1.61 -24.84 -27.17
CA ALA A 349 -1.92 -24.25 -28.47
C ALA A 349 -0.72 -23.49 -29.05
N ALA A 350 0.02 -22.75 -28.23
CA ALA A 350 1.25 -22.06 -28.62
C ALA A 350 2.40 -23.04 -28.93
N LEU A 351 2.50 -24.15 -28.19
CA LEU A 351 3.52 -25.16 -28.45
C LEU A 351 3.29 -25.89 -29.78
N VAL A 352 2.04 -26.30 -30.02
CA VAL A 352 1.68 -27.19 -31.14
C VAL A 352 1.24 -26.43 -32.39
N GLY A 353 0.50 -25.32 -32.24
CA GLY A 353 -0.10 -24.58 -33.35
C GLY A 353 0.93 -24.07 -34.37
N PRO A 354 1.95 -23.29 -33.97
CA PRO A 354 3.02 -22.83 -34.86
C PRO A 354 3.80 -23.98 -35.50
N ALA A 355 4.02 -25.08 -34.77
CA ALA A 355 4.71 -26.26 -35.30
C ALA A 355 3.89 -26.95 -36.39
N ILE A 356 2.57 -27.14 -36.20
CA ILE A 356 1.66 -27.67 -37.23
C ILE A 356 1.63 -26.74 -38.44
N TYR A 357 1.55 -25.43 -38.22
CA TYR A 357 1.54 -24.43 -39.29
C TYR A 357 2.82 -24.52 -40.14
N VAL A 358 4.01 -24.50 -39.52
CA VAL A 358 5.29 -24.64 -40.23
C VAL A 358 5.38 -26.01 -40.93
N SER A 359 4.97 -27.09 -40.24
CA SER A 359 4.95 -28.45 -40.80
C SER A 359 4.13 -28.54 -42.09
N SER A 360 2.95 -27.89 -42.12
CA SER A 360 2.04 -27.93 -43.27
C SER A 360 2.57 -27.20 -44.50
N LYS A 361 3.46 -26.22 -44.30
CA LYS A 361 3.98 -25.34 -45.36
C LYS A 361 5.39 -25.70 -45.83
N HIS A 362 6.24 -26.14 -44.91
CA HIS A 362 7.68 -26.33 -45.17
C HIS A 362 8.17 -27.75 -44.86
N GLY A 363 7.26 -28.64 -44.48
CA GLY A 363 7.55 -30.06 -44.23
C GLY A 363 7.70 -30.41 -42.75
N ALA A 364 7.50 -31.70 -42.46
CA ALA A 364 7.38 -32.22 -41.10
C ALA A 364 8.63 -31.97 -40.23
N MET A 365 9.83 -32.01 -40.81
CA MET A 365 11.08 -31.81 -40.07
C MET A 365 11.21 -30.38 -39.52
N GLU A 366 10.82 -29.36 -40.30
CA GLU A 366 10.85 -27.97 -39.83
C GLU A 366 9.81 -27.70 -38.74
N GLY A 367 8.63 -28.33 -38.86
CA GLY A 367 7.62 -28.28 -37.80
C GLY A 367 8.11 -28.88 -36.49
N LEU A 368 8.75 -30.05 -36.54
CA LEU A 368 9.33 -30.71 -35.37
C LEU A 368 10.43 -29.84 -34.72
N LEU A 369 11.34 -29.29 -35.52
CA LEU A 369 12.38 -28.39 -35.03
C LEU A 369 11.81 -27.11 -34.41
N THR A 370 10.70 -26.59 -34.95
CA THR A 370 9.99 -25.43 -34.38
C THR A 370 9.39 -25.75 -33.01
N ALA A 371 8.79 -26.93 -32.85
CA ALA A 371 8.28 -27.38 -31.54
C ALA A 371 9.41 -27.49 -30.50
N ILE A 372 10.51 -28.15 -30.87
CA ILE A 372 11.69 -28.32 -29.99
C ILE A 372 12.27 -26.97 -29.60
N ALA A 373 12.50 -26.08 -30.58
CA ALA A 373 13.02 -24.74 -30.32
C ALA A 373 12.12 -23.94 -29.38
N THR A 374 10.79 -24.09 -29.51
CA THR A 374 9.82 -23.40 -28.63
C THR A 374 9.97 -23.87 -27.17
N VAL A 375 10.09 -25.19 -26.95
CA VAL A 375 10.36 -25.75 -25.61
C VAL A 375 11.66 -25.18 -25.04
N VAL A 376 12.73 -25.14 -25.83
CA VAL A 376 14.04 -24.63 -25.40
C VAL A 376 13.94 -23.16 -24.97
N TRP A 377 13.25 -22.31 -25.74
CA TRP A 377 13.04 -20.90 -25.38
C TRP A 377 12.24 -20.74 -24.09
N ILE A 378 11.18 -21.54 -23.90
CA ILE A 378 10.38 -21.53 -22.67
C ILE A 378 11.24 -21.95 -21.48
N CYS A 379 11.99 -23.06 -21.57
CA CYS A 379 12.87 -23.52 -20.51
C CYS A 379 13.95 -22.49 -20.14
N ASN A 380 14.55 -21.83 -21.13
CA ASN A 380 15.57 -20.80 -20.89
C ASN A 380 14.97 -19.56 -20.19
N SER A 381 13.76 -19.17 -20.60
CA SER A 381 13.02 -18.08 -19.95
C SER A 381 12.66 -18.43 -18.50
N CYS A 382 12.25 -19.68 -18.24
CA CYS A 382 11.94 -20.17 -16.89
C CYS A 382 13.18 -20.22 -15.99
N ASN A 383 14.35 -20.61 -16.47
CA ASN A 383 15.57 -20.62 -15.65
C ASN A 383 15.98 -19.21 -15.20
N ASN A 384 15.84 -18.22 -16.08
CA ASN A 384 16.09 -16.83 -15.72
C ASN A 384 15.01 -16.26 -14.78
N CYS A 385 13.75 -16.64 -14.97
CA CYS A 385 12.67 -16.27 -14.05
C CYS A 385 12.78 -16.96 -12.68
N ALA A 386 13.20 -18.23 -12.62
CA ALA A 386 13.44 -18.94 -11.36
C ALA A 386 14.60 -18.30 -10.59
N PHE A 387 15.65 -17.87 -11.30
CA PHE A 387 16.76 -17.12 -10.71
C PHE A 387 16.32 -15.73 -10.21
N TRP A 388 15.48 -15.02 -10.96
CA TRP A 388 14.93 -13.72 -10.56
C TRP A 388 13.93 -13.83 -9.40
N ALA A 389 13.05 -14.84 -9.43
CA ALA A 389 12.14 -15.16 -8.34
C ALA A 389 12.93 -15.55 -7.09
N CYS A 390 13.93 -16.43 -7.17
CA CYS A 390 14.77 -16.78 -6.01
C CYS A 390 15.55 -15.59 -5.42
N ASN A 391 15.92 -14.58 -6.22
CA ASN A 391 16.63 -13.40 -5.72
C ASN A 391 15.70 -12.34 -5.11
N ASN A 392 14.45 -12.21 -5.59
CA ASN A 392 13.47 -11.25 -5.05
C ASN A 392 12.54 -11.84 -3.99
N PHE A 393 12.42 -13.17 -3.91
CA PHE A 393 11.78 -13.86 -2.80
C PHE A 393 12.79 -13.93 -1.65
N SER A 394 12.91 -12.83 -0.90
CA SER A 394 13.63 -12.78 0.38
C SER A 394 13.34 -14.05 1.19
N ALA A 395 14.38 -14.66 1.76
CA ALA A 395 14.34 -15.92 2.51
C ALA A 395 13.23 -15.99 3.57
N ASN A 396 12.72 -14.84 4.02
CA ASN A 396 11.61 -14.74 4.97
C ASN A 396 10.27 -15.26 4.42
N ASN A 397 9.97 -15.12 3.12
CA ASN A 397 8.72 -15.62 2.54
C ASN A 397 8.77 -17.13 2.24
N LEU A 398 9.96 -17.66 1.91
CA LEU A 398 10.15 -19.10 1.71
C LEU A 398 9.99 -19.87 3.04
N LEU A 399 10.48 -19.29 4.15
CA LEU A 399 10.30 -19.85 5.49
C LEU A 399 8.82 -19.86 5.92
N LEU A 400 8.04 -18.88 5.50
CA LEU A 400 6.60 -18.79 5.80
C LEU A 400 5.79 -19.85 5.02
N ILE A 401 6.15 -20.11 3.76
CA ILE A 401 5.53 -21.15 2.91
C ILE A 401 5.93 -22.54 3.41
N LEU A 402 7.19 -22.76 3.78
CA LEU A 402 7.65 -24.03 4.38
C LEU A 402 7.00 -24.30 5.74
N LYS A 403 6.77 -23.27 6.57
CA LYS A 403 5.99 -23.41 7.81
C LYS A 403 4.53 -23.76 7.54
N LYS A 404 3.89 -23.16 6.52
CA LYS A 404 2.51 -23.52 6.12
C LYS A 404 2.40 -24.95 5.57
N LEU A 405 3.41 -25.42 4.83
CA LEU A 405 3.47 -26.79 4.32
C LEU A 405 3.73 -27.82 5.44
N ASN A 406 4.50 -27.48 6.47
CA ASN A 406 4.70 -28.37 7.63
C ASN A 406 3.43 -28.51 8.51
N CYS A 407 2.54 -27.52 8.53
CA CYS A 407 1.24 -27.65 9.20
C CYS A 407 0.28 -28.61 8.46
N LEU A 408 0.41 -28.78 7.15
CA LEU A 408 -0.39 -29.73 6.37
C LEU A 408 -0.03 -31.20 6.65
N ASN A 409 1.20 -31.46 7.13
CA ASN A 409 1.64 -32.80 7.52
C ASN A 409 1.25 -33.19 8.96
N GLN A 410 0.57 -32.31 9.70
CA GLN A 410 -0.03 -32.61 11.01
C GLN A 410 -1.56 -32.78 10.94
N ILE A 411 -2.17 -32.60 9.77
CA ILE A 411 -3.63 -32.66 9.57
C ILE A 411 -4.05 -33.89 8.74
N PHE A 412 -3.10 -34.73 8.31
CA PHE A 412 -3.36 -36.04 7.69
C PHE A 412 -2.75 -37.18 8.50
#